data_AF-A0A2E6J8P4-F1
#
_entry.id   AF-A0A2E6J8P4-F1
#
_cell.length_a   1.000
_cell.length_b   1.000
_cell.length_c   1.000
_cell.angle_alpha   90.00
_cell.angle_beta   90.00
_cell.angle_gamma   90.00
#
_symmetry.space_group_name_H-M   'P 1'
#
loop_
_entity.id
_entity.type
_entity.pdbx_description
1 polymer ?
#
loop_
_entity_poly.entity_id
_entity_poly.type
_entity_poly.pdbx_seq_one_letter_code
_entity_poly.pdbx_strand_id
1 'polypeptide(L)'
;IEYLSKVFVESNYEIKPVLRALFNSDFFKEALYQKVKSPVEVVVGTLKLTEHLGGPDPEWGSIIKAPESMGQDLLNPPTVEGWHTGKEWINSGAFINRVNFVADKLKNTEHPGVKNIIANVKQNSNLNEAESIVDSCLEELGDLKLEPDTYKELIDDIHSKNGSDDNGNKDQQIADTLAMIAGTKEYQFC
;
A
#
# COMPACT_ATOMS: atom_id res chain seq x y z
N ILE A 1 -27.50 4.96 5.97
CA ILE A 1 -28.49 3.97 5.47
C ILE A 1 -29.73 4.68 4.91
N GLU A 2 -30.39 5.55 5.68
CA GLU A 2 -31.61 6.27 5.25
C GLU A 2 -31.49 6.98 3.90
N TYR A 3 -30.37 7.66 3.65
CA TYR A 3 -30.08 8.33 2.38
C TYR A 3 -30.20 7.39 1.16
N LEU A 4 -29.51 6.24 1.19
CA LEU A 4 -29.51 5.28 0.08
C LEU A 4 -30.86 4.57 -0.05
N SER A 5 -31.51 4.26 1.08
CA SER A 5 -32.85 3.66 1.08
C SER A 5 -33.88 4.58 0.42
N LYS A 6 -33.80 5.89 0.65
CA LYS A 6 -34.66 6.88 -0.01
C LYS A 6 -34.44 6.88 -1.53
N VAL A 7 -33.18 6.95 -1.98
CA VAL A 7 -32.83 6.89 -3.41
C VAL A 7 -33.38 5.61 -4.04
N PHE A 8 -33.29 4.48 -3.35
CA PHE A 8 -33.78 3.20 -3.84
C PHE A 8 -35.30 3.20 -4.06
N VAL A 9 -36.08 3.71 -3.11
CA VAL A 9 -37.54 3.77 -3.23
C VAL A 9 -37.97 4.80 -4.29
N GLU A 10 -37.36 5.98 -4.31
CA GLU A 10 -37.69 7.04 -5.28
C GLU A 10 -37.32 6.67 -6.72
N SER A 11 -36.31 5.81 -6.90
CA SER A 11 -35.90 5.30 -8.21
C SER A 11 -36.60 3.99 -8.62
N ASN A 12 -37.76 3.69 -8.02
CA ASN A 12 -38.53 2.48 -8.32
C ASN A 12 -37.70 1.19 -8.20
N TYR A 13 -36.90 1.11 -7.13
CA TYR A 13 -36.10 -0.06 -6.79
C TYR A 13 -34.99 -0.39 -7.80
N GLU A 14 -34.53 0.59 -8.58
CA GLU A 14 -33.36 0.42 -9.43
C GLU A 14 -32.05 0.54 -8.63
N ILE A 15 -31.10 -0.37 -8.88
CA ILE A 15 -29.79 -0.36 -8.21
C ILE A 15 -28.84 0.70 -8.81
N LYS A 16 -28.94 0.98 -10.11
CA LYS A 16 -28.04 1.91 -10.80
C LYS A 16 -28.06 3.32 -10.17
N PRO A 17 -29.22 3.92 -9.84
CA PRO A 17 -29.27 5.20 -9.12
C PRO A 17 -28.68 5.14 -7.71
N VAL A 18 -28.88 4.04 -6.98
CA VAL A 18 -28.32 3.83 -5.64
C VAL A 18 -26.79 3.78 -5.68
N LEU A 19 -26.21 3.02 -6.61
CA LEU A 19 -24.76 2.95 -6.77
C LEU A 19 -24.18 4.30 -7.19
N ARG A 20 -24.86 5.04 -8.08
CA ARG A 20 -24.46 6.39 -8.44
C ARG A 20 -24.47 7.33 -7.23
N ALA A 21 -25.51 7.28 -6.40
CA ALA A 21 -25.59 8.08 -5.18
C ALA A 21 -24.49 7.70 -4.18
N LEU A 22 -24.26 6.41 -3.96
CA LEU A 22 -23.20 5.90 -3.09
C LEU A 22 -21.83 6.40 -3.52
N PHE A 23 -21.44 6.16 -4.78
CA PHE A 23 -20.09 6.50 -5.25
C PHE A 23 -19.80 8.01 -5.32
N ASN A 24 -20.85 8.86 -5.35
CA ASN A 24 -20.69 10.31 -5.32
C ASN A 24 -20.84 10.93 -3.91
N SER A 25 -21.24 10.13 -2.92
CA SER A 25 -21.44 10.60 -1.55
C SER A 25 -20.13 10.86 -0.81
N ASP A 26 -20.17 11.76 0.17
CA ASP A 26 -18.98 12.11 0.96
C ASP A 26 -18.55 10.96 1.88
N PHE A 27 -19.49 10.26 2.52
CA PHE A 27 -19.16 9.11 3.37
C PHE A 27 -18.45 7.98 2.62
N PHE A 28 -18.71 7.81 1.32
CA PHE A 28 -17.99 6.83 0.50
C PHE A 28 -16.56 7.28 0.22
N LYS A 29 -16.34 8.57 -0.07
CA LYS A 29 -15.01 9.15 -0.28
C LYS A 29 -14.18 9.15 1.00
N GLU A 30 -14.81 9.48 2.13
CA GLU A 30 -14.19 9.48 3.47
C GLU A 30 -13.80 8.09 3.95
N ALA A 31 -14.43 7.03 3.41
CA ALA A 31 -14.09 5.64 3.73
C ALA A 31 -12.77 5.16 3.10
N LEU A 32 -12.17 5.95 2.19
CA LEU A 32 -10.86 5.64 1.62
C LEU A 32 -9.81 5.50 2.73
N TYR A 33 -8.95 4.47 2.63
CA TYR A 33 -7.91 4.16 3.62
C TYR A 33 -8.38 3.83 5.05
N GLN A 34 -9.69 3.70 5.30
CA GLN A 34 -10.19 3.30 6.63
C GLN A 34 -10.13 1.78 6.87
N LYS A 35 -10.12 0.98 5.80
CA LYS A 35 -10.07 -0.48 5.92
C LYS A 35 -8.62 -0.94 6.03
N VAL A 36 -8.27 -1.54 7.16
CA VAL A 36 -7.02 -2.29 7.29
C VAL A 36 -7.07 -3.53 6.39
N LYS A 37 -6.23 -3.56 5.35
CA LYS A 37 -6.08 -4.73 4.47
C LYS A 37 -5.75 -5.98 5.29
N SER A 38 -6.34 -7.12 4.94
CA SER A 38 -5.96 -8.45 5.45
C SER A 38 -4.59 -8.89 4.91
N PRO A 39 -3.91 -9.87 5.53
CA PRO A 39 -2.62 -10.37 5.03
C PRO A 39 -2.61 -10.71 3.54
N VAL A 40 -3.65 -11.38 3.06
CA VAL A 40 -3.75 -11.76 1.64
C VAL A 40 -3.94 -10.53 0.75
N GLU A 41 -4.72 -9.55 1.18
CA GLU A 41 -4.89 -8.29 0.44
C GLU A 41 -3.59 -7.50 0.34
N VAL A 42 -2.78 -7.48 1.41
CA VAL A 42 -1.44 -6.87 1.39
C VAL A 42 -0.56 -7.58 0.38
N VAL A 43 -0.45 -8.91 0.49
CA VAL A 43 0.43 -9.71 -0.37
C VAL A 43 0.05 -9.53 -1.84
N VAL A 44 -1.22 -9.73 -2.19
CA VAL A 44 -1.69 -9.59 -3.58
C VAL A 44 -1.58 -8.14 -4.06
N GLY A 45 -1.89 -7.17 -3.21
CA GLY A 45 -1.76 -5.75 -3.53
C GLY A 45 -0.32 -5.37 -3.87
N THR A 46 0.64 -5.80 -3.05
CA THR A 46 2.07 -5.56 -3.28
C THR A 46 2.56 -6.25 -4.54
N LEU A 47 2.20 -7.51 -4.80
CA LEU A 47 2.61 -8.21 -6.02
C LEU A 47 2.08 -7.52 -7.28
N LYS A 48 0.85 -7.02 -7.24
CA LYS A 48 0.28 -6.23 -8.35
C LYS A 48 1.01 -4.89 -8.52
N LEU A 49 1.27 -4.19 -7.42
CA LEU A 49 1.96 -2.90 -7.43
C LEU A 49 3.39 -3.02 -8.00
N THR A 50 4.11 -4.08 -7.63
CA THR A 50 5.46 -4.32 -8.13
C THR A 50 5.50 -5.08 -9.45
N GLU A 51 4.34 -5.48 -9.98
CA GLU A 51 4.19 -6.39 -11.12
C GLU A 51 5.05 -7.67 -10.99
N HIS A 52 5.26 -8.13 -9.76
CA HIS A 52 5.98 -9.36 -9.48
C HIS A 52 5.02 -10.55 -9.61
N LEU A 53 5.44 -11.57 -10.35
CA LEU A 53 4.70 -12.82 -10.61
C LEU A 53 3.41 -12.63 -11.44
N GLY A 54 3.55 -12.20 -12.69
CA GLY A 54 2.43 -12.04 -13.64
C GLY A 54 1.93 -13.33 -14.31
N GLY A 55 2.47 -14.50 -13.97
CA GLY A 55 2.17 -15.77 -14.64
C GLY A 55 2.61 -17.00 -13.85
N PRO A 56 2.62 -18.19 -14.48
CA PRO A 56 3.11 -19.41 -13.84
C PRO A 56 4.58 -19.25 -13.44
N ASP A 57 4.85 -19.31 -12.14
CA ASP A 57 6.17 -19.09 -11.56
C ASP A 57 6.40 -20.05 -10.37
N PRO A 58 7.57 -20.71 -10.26
CA PRO A 58 7.86 -21.59 -9.13
C PRO A 58 7.82 -20.87 -7.76
N GLU A 59 8.02 -19.56 -7.71
CA GLU A 59 7.99 -18.77 -6.47
C GLU A 59 6.60 -18.68 -5.84
N TRP A 60 5.52 -19.05 -6.55
CA TRP A 60 4.17 -19.09 -5.94
C TRP A 60 4.14 -19.94 -4.66
N GLY A 61 4.95 -21.00 -4.56
CA GLY A 61 5.02 -21.84 -3.37
C GLY A 61 5.66 -21.17 -2.14
N SER A 62 6.52 -20.16 -2.32
CA SER A 62 7.08 -19.40 -1.20
C SER A 62 6.18 -18.22 -0.83
N ILE A 63 5.55 -17.57 -1.82
CA ILE A 63 4.64 -16.43 -1.60
C ILE A 63 3.45 -16.78 -0.72
N ILE A 64 2.87 -17.98 -0.87
CA ILE A 64 1.73 -18.41 -0.04
C ILE A 64 2.05 -18.48 1.46
N LYS A 65 3.32 -18.56 1.84
CA LYS A 65 3.75 -18.55 3.25
C LYS A 65 3.74 -17.16 3.87
N ALA A 66 3.76 -16.10 3.04
CA ALA A 66 3.71 -14.73 3.53
C ALA A 66 2.41 -14.42 4.30
N PRO A 67 1.20 -14.63 3.75
CA PRO A 67 -0.03 -14.40 4.51
C PRO A 67 -0.17 -15.37 5.70
N GLU A 68 0.31 -16.61 5.57
CA GLU A 68 0.35 -17.59 6.68
C GLU A 68 1.19 -17.06 7.85
N SER A 69 2.38 -16.52 7.59
CA SER A 69 3.25 -15.91 8.61
C SER A 69 2.64 -14.69 9.31
N MET A 70 1.58 -14.12 8.74
CA MET A 70 0.80 -13.02 9.30
C MET A 70 -0.50 -13.49 9.96
N GLY A 71 -0.73 -14.81 10.04
CA GLY A 71 -1.88 -15.43 10.70
C GLY A 71 -3.06 -15.76 9.76
N GLN A 72 -2.90 -15.65 8.45
CA GLN A 72 -3.93 -16.00 7.47
C GLN A 72 -3.45 -17.14 6.55
N ASP A 73 -3.56 -18.37 7.05
CA ASP A 73 -3.38 -19.58 6.24
C ASP A 73 -4.60 -19.77 5.31
N LEU A 74 -4.36 -19.84 4.00
CA LEU A 74 -5.42 -19.86 2.99
C LEU A 74 -6.17 -21.20 3.01
N LEU A 75 -7.50 -21.15 2.92
CA LEU A 75 -8.40 -22.31 2.97
C LEU A 75 -8.37 -23.08 4.31
N ASN A 76 -7.70 -22.54 5.33
CA ASN A 76 -7.56 -23.15 6.65
C ASN A 76 -7.86 -22.12 7.75
N PRO A 77 -9.12 -21.69 7.91
CA PRO A 77 -9.49 -20.72 8.93
C PRO A 77 -9.28 -21.31 10.35
N PRO A 78 -8.87 -20.49 11.33
CA PRO A 78 -8.57 -20.97 12.68
C PRO A 78 -9.81 -21.47 13.44
N THR A 79 -10.97 -20.88 13.17
CA THR A 79 -12.26 -21.28 13.78
C THR A 79 -13.40 -21.18 12.76
N VAL A 80 -14.61 -21.57 13.17
CA VAL A 80 -15.85 -21.40 12.38
C VAL A 80 -16.21 -19.93 12.12
N GLU A 81 -15.62 -18.99 12.87
CA GLU A 81 -15.82 -17.55 12.64
C GLU A 81 -14.99 -17.01 11.46
N GLY A 82 -14.03 -17.79 10.97
CA GLY A 82 -13.09 -17.39 9.93
C GLY A 82 -11.81 -16.76 10.51
N TRP A 83 -11.19 -15.87 9.73
CA TRP A 83 -10.00 -15.12 10.16
C TRP A 83 -10.42 -13.79 10.81
N HIS A 84 -9.65 -13.35 11.80
CA HIS A 84 -9.81 -12.01 12.36
C HIS A 84 -9.58 -10.94 11.27
N THR A 85 -10.35 -9.86 11.33
CA THR A 85 -10.31 -8.76 10.34
C THR A 85 -10.11 -7.41 11.03
N GLY A 86 -9.88 -6.34 10.25
CA GLY A 86 -9.60 -5.02 10.81
C GLY A 86 -8.24 -4.97 11.51
N LYS A 87 -8.18 -4.32 12.68
CA LYS A 87 -6.93 -4.17 13.45
C LYS A 87 -6.58 -5.39 14.30
N GLU A 88 -7.56 -6.25 14.60
CA GLU A 88 -7.44 -7.36 15.56
C GLU A 88 -6.42 -8.42 15.13
N TRP A 89 -6.22 -8.63 13.82
CA TRP A 89 -5.24 -9.62 13.34
C TRP A 89 -3.79 -9.12 13.47
N ILE A 90 -3.56 -7.82 13.60
CA ILE A 90 -2.22 -7.23 13.66
C ILE A 90 -1.68 -7.35 15.09
N ASN A 91 -0.81 -8.35 15.29
CA ASN A 91 0.08 -8.43 16.44
C ASN A 91 1.51 -8.02 16.04
N SER A 92 2.43 -7.88 17.01
CA SER A 92 3.80 -7.43 16.75
C SER A 92 4.54 -8.28 15.71
N GLY A 93 4.34 -9.60 15.70
CA GLY A 93 4.98 -10.50 14.74
C GLY A 93 4.40 -10.34 13.33
N ALA A 94 3.06 -10.35 13.24
CA ALA A 94 2.36 -10.15 11.98
C ALA A 94 2.65 -8.77 11.35
N PHE A 95 2.77 -7.73 12.18
CA PHE A 95 3.14 -6.38 11.74
C PHE A 95 4.54 -6.33 11.12
N ILE A 96 5.54 -6.91 11.79
CA ILE A 96 6.92 -6.95 11.26
C ILE A 96 6.97 -7.73 9.94
N ASN A 97 6.29 -8.88 9.87
CA ASN A 97 6.23 -9.68 8.64
C ASN A 97 5.56 -8.90 7.50
N ARG A 98 4.49 -8.15 7.80
CA ARG A 98 3.79 -7.27 6.85
C ARG A 98 4.71 -6.18 6.30
N VAL A 99 5.38 -5.44 7.19
CA VAL A 99 6.34 -4.38 6.81
C VAL A 99 7.46 -4.96 5.95
N ASN A 100 8.10 -6.03 6.40
CA ASN A 100 9.22 -6.64 5.70
C ASN A 100 8.82 -7.14 4.30
N PHE A 101 7.64 -7.76 4.17
CA PHE A 101 7.17 -8.25 2.89
C PHE A 101 6.99 -7.11 1.88
N VAL A 102 6.33 -6.01 2.28
CA VAL A 102 6.11 -4.88 1.38
C VAL A 102 7.43 -4.17 1.04
N ALA A 103 8.24 -3.89 2.06
CA ALA A 103 9.51 -3.20 1.89
C ALA A 103 10.49 -3.98 1.00
N ASP A 104 10.60 -5.31 1.16
CA ASP A 104 11.45 -6.16 0.31
C ASP A 104 11.05 -6.05 -1.17
N LYS A 105 9.75 -6.11 -1.47
CA LYS A 105 9.26 -6.02 -2.85
C LYS A 105 9.42 -4.63 -3.45
N LEU A 106 9.16 -3.57 -2.68
CA LEU A 106 9.34 -2.19 -3.17
C LEU A 106 10.80 -1.80 -3.33
N LYS A 107 11.70 -2.36 -2.51
CA LYS A 107 13.13 -2.11 -2.60
C LYS A 107 13.79 -2.77 -3.82
N ASN A 108 13.18 -3.83 -4.35
CA ASN A 108 13.71 -4.57 -5.48
C ASN A 108 13.48 -3.82 -6.81
N THR A 109 14.51 -3.10 -7.25
CA THR A 109 14.52 -2.34 -8.50
C THR A 109 14.44 -3.21 -9.75
N GLU A 110 14.57 -4.54 -9.66
CA GLU A 110 14.42 -5.43 -10.80
C GLU A 110 12.96 -5.74 -11.14
N HIS A 111 12.03 -5.49 -10.22
CA HIS A 111 10.61 -5.69 -10.44
C HIS A 111 10.04 -4.67 -11.45
N PRO A 112 9.27 -5.09 -12.47
CA PRO A 112 8.79 -4.20 -13.52
C PRO A 112 7.96 -3.02 -13.00
N GLY A 113 7.06 -3.26 -12.03
CA GLY A 113 6.25 -2.20 -11.43
C GLY A 113 7.09 -1.19 -10.65
N VAL A 114 8.15 -1.65 -9.96
CA VAL A 114 9.08 -0.75 -9.27
C VAL A 114 9.87 0.09 -10.27
N LYS A 115 10.33 -0.48 -11.39
CA LYS A 115 10.98 0.28 -12.48
C LYS A 115 10.05 1.37 -13.03
N ASN A 116 8.77 1.05 -13.21
CA ASN A 116 7.77 2.00 -13.69
C ASN A 116 7.54 3.13 -12.67
N ILE A 117 7.37 2.81 -11.38
CA ILE A 117 7.23 3.81 -10.32
C ILE A 117 8.45 4.73 -10.28
N ILE A 118 9.67 4.17 -10.29
CA ILE A 118 10.91 4.96 -10.31
C ILE A 118 10.96 5.89 -11.53
N ALA A 119 10.58 5.39 -12.71
CA ALA A 119 10.54 6.19 -13.92
C ALA A 119 9.53 7.35 -13.83
N ASN A 120 8.34 7.10 -13.25
CA ASN A 120 7.32 8.12 -13.02
C ASN A 120 7.80 9.17 -12.02
N VAL A 121 8.36 8.75 -10.87
CA VAL A 121 8.93 9.65 -9.87
C VAL A 121 10.00 10.54 -10.48
N LYS A 122 10.91 9.99 -11.30
CA LYS A 122 11.93 10.80 -11.97
C LYS A 122 11.39 11.82 -12.97
N GLN A 123 10.24 11.54 -13.60
CA GLN A 123 9.61 12.44 -14.55
C GLN A 123 8.83 13.56 -13.87
N ASN A 124 8.24 13.27 -12.71
CA ASN A 124 7.32 14.17 -12.01
C ASN A 124 7.98 14.93 -10.83
N SER A 125 9.17 14.52 -10.38
CA SER A 125 9.88 15.16 -9.26
C SER A 125 11.13 15.95 -9.65
N ASN A 126 11.47 16.92 -8.81
CA ASN A 126 12.80 17.52 -8.78
C ASN A 126 13.74 16.65 -7.94
N LEU A 127 14.62 15.88 -8.58
CA LEU A 127 15.52 14.92 -7.92
C LEU A 127 16.56 15.54 -6.96
N ASN A 128 16.63 16.87 -6.89
CA ASN A 128 17.47 17.61 -5.95
C ASN A 128 16.73 18.06 -4.68
N GLU A 129 15.40 17.90 -4.65
CA GLU A 129 14.51 18.34 -3.58
C GLU A 129 13.87 17.10 -2.94
N ALA A 130 14.15 16.86 -1.66
CA ALA A 130 13.73 15.65 -0.98
C ALA A 130 12.21 15.57 -0.86
N GLU A 131 11.56 16.71 -0.59
CA GLU A 131 10.13 16.90 -0.53
C GLU A 131 9.46 16.42 -1.82
N SER A 132 9.98 16.85 -2.97
CA SER A 132 9.44 16.49 -4.28
C SER A 132 9.54 14.99 -4.57
N ILE A 133 10.61 14.33 -4.12
CA ILE A 133 10.78 12.88 -4.24
C ILE A 133 9.77 12.15 -3.36
N VAL A 134 9.62 12.56 -2.09
CA VAL A 134 8.69 11.94 -1.14
C VAL A 134 7.24 12.10 -1.63
N ASP A 135 6.85 13.30 -2.04
CA ASP A 135 5.51 13.59 -2.55
C ASP A 135 5.18 12.73 -3.78
N SER A 136 6.11 12.65 -4.74
CA SER A 136 5.92 11.81 -5.93
C SER A 136 5.84 10.31 -5.58
N CYS A 137 6.61 9.85 -4.59
CA CYS A 137 6.51 8.47 -4.12
C CYS A 137 5.15 8.20 -3.45
N LEU A 138 4.63 9.16 -2.66
CA LEU A 138 3.33 9.04 -2.02
C LEU A 138 2.20 9.01 -3.04
N GLU A 139 2.27 9.82 -4.09
CA GLU A 139 1.31 9.82 -5.20
C GLU A 139 1.27 8.45 -5.91
N GLU A 140 2.43 7.89 -6.26
CA GLU A 140 2.51 6.57 -6.91
C GLU A 140 2.03 5.42 -5.99
N LEU A 141 2.18 5.57 -4.67
CA LEU A 141 1.66 4.61 -3.68
C LEU A 141 0.18 4.83 -3.31
N GLY A 142 -0.49 5.77 -3.96
CA GLY A 142 -1.93 6.01 -3.82
C GLY A 142 -2.34 7.31 -3.12
N ASP A 143 -1.49 8.33 -3.08
CA ASP A 143 -1.81 9.61 -2.40
C ASP A 143 -2.10 9.41 -0.89
N LEU A 144 -1.15 8.75 -0.23
CA LEU A 144 -1.20 8.50 1.22
C LEU A 144 -0.88 9.80 1.98
N LYS A 145 -1.72 10.14 2.96
CA LYS A 145 -1.47 11.27 3.87
C LYS A 145 -0.68 10.80 5.09
N LEU A 146 0.56 11.26 5.20
CA LEU A 146 1.43 11.01 6.35
C LEU A 146 1.22 12.05 7.45
N GLU A 147 1.49 11.68 8.70
CA GLU A 147 1.63 12.66 9.79
C GLU A 147 2.88 13.54 9.55
N PRO A 148 2.87 14.82 9.97
CA PRO A 148 3.96 15.76 9.69
C PRO A 148 5.33 15.30 10.21
N ASP A 149 5.36 14.62 11.35
CA ASP A 149 6.59 14.13 11.96
C ASP A 149 7.19 12.98 11.13
N THR A 150 6.37 12.01 10.71
CA THR A 150 6.81 10.91 9.84
C THR A 150 7.26 11.43 8.46
N TYR A 151 6.55 12.41 7.91
CA TYR A 151 6.97 13.07 6.67
C TYR A 151 8.34 13.72 6.80
N LYS A 152 8.58 14.43 7.90
CA LYS A 152 9.88 15.07 8.18
C LYS A 152 11.01 14.04 8.35
N GLU A 153 10.75 12.93 9.05
CA GLU A 153 11.74 11.85 9.20
C GLU A 153 12.19 11.26 7.86
N LEU A 154 11.28 11.12 6.89
CA LEU A 154 11.61 10.65 5.53
C LEU A 154 12.51 11.65 4.79
N ILE A 155 12.23 12.94 4.92
CA ILE A 155 13.06 14.01 4.32
C ILE A 155 14.46 14.02 4.94
N ASP A 156 14.54 13.94 6.26
CA ASP A 156 15.80 13.94 6.99
C ASP A 156 16.67 12.72 6.60
N ASP A 157 16.08 11.55 6.36
CA ASP A 157 16.80 10.37 5.85
C ASP A 157 17.40 10.61 4.45
N ILE A 158 16.63 11.17 3.52
CA ILE A 158 17.10 11.49 2.15
C ILE A 158 18.26 12.48 2.20
N HIS A 159 18.15 13.53 3.02
CA HIS A 159 19.21 14.51 3.20
C HIS A 159 20.48 13.90 3.78
N SER A 160 20.35 12.98 4.75
CA SER A 160 21.51 12.31 5.35
C SER A 160 22.30 11.48 4.33
N LYS A 161 21.62 10.86 3.37
CA LYS A 161 22.24 10.02 2.33
C LYS A 161 22.88 10.83 1.20
N ASN A 162 22.30 11.99 0.85
CA ASN A 162 22.86 12.89 -0.17
C ASN A 162 24.19 13.56 0.23
N GLY A 163 24.53 13.60 1.52
CA GLY A 163 25.80 14.15 2.02
C GLY A 163 27.02 13.24 1.81
N SER A 164 26.80 12.00 1.36
CA SER A 164 27.87 11.08 1.01
C SER A 164 28.15 11.19 -0.49
N ASP A 165 29.39 11.56 -0.84
CA ASP A 165 29.92 11.85 -2.18
C ASP A 165 29.96 10.63 -3.14
N ASP A 166 29.05 9.68 -2.95
CA ASP A 166 28.81 8.60 -3.89
C ASP A 166 27.72 9.09 -4.85
N ASN A 167 27.93 8.89 -6.14
CA ASN A 167 26.94 9.16 -7.18
C ASN A 167 25.88 8.04 -7.09
N GLY A 168 25.25 7.95 -5.91
CA GLY A 168 24.40 6.87 -5.47
C GLY A 168 23.29 6.70 -6.47
N ASN A 169 23.07 5.47 -6.88
CA ASN A 169 22.06 5.14 -7.86
C ASN A 169 20.71 5.76 -7.40
N LYS A 170 20.27 6.82 -8.08
CA LYS A 170 19.03 7.54 -7.75
C LYS A 170 17.82 6.59 -7.78
N ASP A 171 17.90 5.50 -8.54
CA ASP A 171 16.89 4.44 -8.55
C ASP A 171 16.81 3.75 -7.19
N GLN A 172 17.97 3.45 -6.60
CA GLN A 172 18.04 2.81 -5.30
C GLN A 172 17.59 3.76 -4.20
N GLN A 173 17.90 5.05 -4.31
CA GLN A 173 17.40 6.06 -3.37
C GLN A 173 15.86 6.12 -3.38
N ILE A 174 15.24 6.18 -4.56
CA ILE A 174 13.78 6.18 -4.70
C ILE A 174 13.20 4.86 -4.18
N ALA A 175 13.80 3.71 -4.51
CA ALA A 175 13.35 2.40 -4.02
C ALA A 175 13.46 2.28 -2.49
N ASP A 176 14.51 2.83 -1.88
CA ASP A 176 14.66 2.89 -0.43
C ASP A 176 13.61 3.80 0.20
N THR A 177 13.31 4.95 -0.41
CA THR A 177 12.22 5.84 0.05
C THR A 177 10.86 5.14 -0.02
N LEU A 178 10.55 4.43 -1.11
CA LEU A 178 9.32 3.63 -1.23
C LEU A 178 9.23 2.57 -0.12
N ALA A 179 10.34 1.89 0.17
CA ALA A 179 10.41 0.91 1.24
C ALA A 179 10.23 1.53 2.64
N MET A 180 10.76 2.74 2.87
CA MET A 180 10.55 3.47 4.13
C MET A 180 9.11 3.95 4.29
N ILE A 181 8.49 4.49 3.23
CA ILE A 181 7.06 4.82 3.22
C ILE A 181 6.22 3.59 3.55
N ALA A 182 6.54 2.44 2.95
CA ALA A 182 5.88 1.19 3.28
C ALA A 182 6.07 0.80 4.75
N GLY A 183 7.17 1.16 5.41
CA GLY A 183 7.37 0.92 6.85
C GLY A 183 6.52 1.79 7.78
N THR A 184 5.92 2.87 7.28
CA THR A 184 5.14 3.81 8.09
C THR A 184 3.85 3.18 8.62
N LYS A 185 3.36 3.68 9.76
CA LYS A 185 2.11 3.22 10.36
C LYS A 185 0.93 3.53 9.44
N GLU A 186 0.93 4.68 8.79
CA GLU A 186 -0.12 5.17 7.91
C GLU A 186 -0.31 4.24 6.71
N TYR A 187 0.79 3.78 6.10
CA TYR A 187 0.74 2.80 5.03
C TYR A 187 0.29 1.42 5.52
N GLN A 188 0.70 1.03 6.74
CA GLN A 188 0.41 -0.30 7.26
C GLN A 188 -1.01 -0.45 7.84
N PHE A 189 -1.68 0.65 8.16
CA PHE A 189 -3.03 0.65 8.72
C PHE A 189 -4.11 1.16 7.75
N CYS A 190 -3.80 1.25 6.44
CA CYS A 190 -4.74 1.59 5.37
C CYS A 190 -5.07 0.42 4.43
#